data_AF-A0AAW8U606-F1
#
_entry.id   AF-A0AAW8U606-F1
#
_cell.length_a   1.000
_cell.length_b   1.000
_cell.length_c   1.000
_cell.angle_alpha   90.00
_cell.angle_beta   90.00
_cell.angle_gamma   90.00
#
_symmetry.space_group_name_H-M   'P 1'
#
loop_
_entity.id
_entity.type
_entity.pdbx_description
1 polymer ?
#
loop_
_entity_poly.entity_id
_entity_poly.type
_entity_poly.pdbx_seq_one_letter_code
_entity_poly.pdbx_strand_id
1 'polypeptide(L)'
;MKLVGIVGSNAEVSYNRMLLNYMSKEFKPLVEIEVLEIADIPLFNQSKDETMSAPIQRLNQKILAADGVIIATPEHNRTIPAALKSVLEWLSFNIHPLEDKPVMIVGASYYDQGSSRAQLDLRQILDAPGVNAMVLPGNEFLLGKVKEAFDDKGNLKDNQTKKFLASTLIKFIQFVTLVNKLDEAAKPKAEPEDLHATGKIATTIEDVDMSAEDWVEQAAEKVGAVEGDTYVKLNRGILTVDQINYFLSSMPMELTYADSNNQFLYYNHVLEADEMFASRTPDQVGNPLANCHPEAALKGVEWVIQELRTGATDCVRVNVPTHGPDKFVVHNYQAIHDNDGNYAGINEYILDFKPIVDWYLKQTGQTLVGDVNAVTSASKKEEADAVSSASVKG
;
A
#
# COMPACT_ATOMS: atom_id res chain seq x y z
N MET A 1 -10.00 -0.26 3.78
CA MET A 1 -9.99 1.15 3.33
C MET A 1 -9.06 1.93 4.21
N LYS A 2 -8.11 2.62 3.60
CA LYS A 2 -7.11 3.47 4.24
C LYS A 2 -7.35 4.91 3.84
N LEU A 3 -7.55 5.77 4.82
CA LEU A 3 -7.65 7.22 4.63
C LEU A 3 -6.46 7.91 5.27
N VAL A 4 -6.11 9.08 4.75
CA VAL A 4 -5.17 9.99 5.41
C VAL A 4 -5.88 11.25 5.88
N GLY A 5 -5.58 11.69 7.10
CA GLY A 5 -6.12 12.91 7.70
C GLY A 5 -5.05 14.01 7.73
N ILE A 6 -5.19 15.06 6.93
CA ILE A 6 -4.24 16.19 6.91
C ILE A 6 -4.66 17.24 7.94
N VAL A 7 -3.77 17.51 8.90
CA VAL A 7 -3.95 18.59 9.87
C VAL A 7 -3.71 19.93 9.17
N GLY A 8 -4.74 20.74 8.97
CA GLY A 8 -4.65 22.05 8.30
C GLY A 8 -3.98 23.15 9.12
N SER A 9 -3.11 22.83 10.09
CA SER A 9 -2.43 23.79 10.95
C SER A 9 -1.03 23.31 11.27
N ASN A 10 -0.05 24.23 11.25
CA ASN A 10 1.32 23.99 11.70
C ASN A 10 1.54 24.39 13.18
N ALA A 11 0.49 24.69 13.93
CA ALA A 11 0.59 25.02 15.34
C ALA A 11 0.87 23.76 16.19
N GLU A 12 1.68 23.92 17.24
CA GLU A 12 1.97 22.88 18.22
C GLU A 12 0.67 22.34 18.87
N VAL A 13 -0.26 23.24 19.21
CA VAL A 13 -1.60 22.89 19.69
C VAL A 13 -2.63 23.15 18.60
N SER A 14 -3.27 22.11 18.10
CA SER A 14 -4.31 22.18 17.07
C SER A 14 -5.54 21.37 17.48
N TYR A 15 -6.70 22.04 17.53
CA TYR A 15 -7.97 21.34 17.74
C TYR A 15 -8.39 20.50 16.53
N ASN A 16 -7.88 20.82 15.33
CA ASN A 16 -8.12 20.02 14.13
C ASN A 16 -7.31 18.72 14.15
N ARG A 17 -6.11 18.75 14.75
CA ARG A 17 -5.35 17.53 15.09
C ARG A 17 -6.09 16.69 16.12
N MET A 18 -6.60 17.32 17.18
CA MET A 18 -7.42 16.63 18.18
C MET A 18 -8.66 15.98 17.56
N LEU A 19 -9.36 16.67 16.65
CA LEU A 19 -10.49 16.13 15.91
C LEU A 19 -10.11 14.92 15.04
N LEU A 20 -9.02 15.00 14.27
CA LEU A 20 -8.55 13.88 13.44
C LEU A 20 -8.09 12.68 14.29
N ASN A 21 -7.39 12.91 15.40
CA ASN A 21 -7.00 11.85 16.33
C ASN A 21 -8.21 11.19 16.98
N TYR A 22 -9.23 11.97 17.35
CA TYR A 22 -10.50 11.43 17.80
C TYR A 22 -11.16 10.55 16.73
N MET A 23 -11.23 11.02 15.48
CA MET A 23 -11.80 10.24 14.37
C MET A 23 -11.03 8.93 14.15
N SER A 24 -9.69 8.99 14.09
CA SER A 24 -8.82 7.83 13.89
C SER A 24 -9.02 6.78 14.98
N LYS A 25 -9.15 7.20 16.24
CA LYS A 25 -9.38 6.32 17.38
C LYS A 25 -10.81 5.74 17.38
N GLU A 26 -11.83 6.59 17.31
CA GLU A 26 -13.24 6.21 17.48
C GLU A 26 -13.72 5.33 16.33
N PHE A 27 -13.30 5.64 15.10
CA PHE A 27 -13.78 4.97 13.89
C PHE A 27 -12.83 3.90 13.36
N LYS A 28 -11.80 3.51 14.14
CA LYS A 28 -10.87 2.43 13.79
C LYS A 28 -11.54 1.12 13.34
N PRO A 29 -12.68 0.67 13.93
CA PRO A 29 -13.37 -0.53 13.44
C PRO A 29 -14.01 -0.37 12.05
N LEU A 30 -14.21 0.86 11.58
CA LEU A 30 -14.83 1.16 10.28
C LEU A 30 -13.78 1.46 9.20
N VAL A 31 -12.74 2.22 9.55
CA VAL A 31 -11.75 2.71 8.60
C VAL A 31 -10.44 3.03 9.31
N GLU A 32 -9.32 2.78 8.64
CA GLU A 32 -8.01 3.21 9.12
C GLU A 32 -7.76 4.66 8.69
N ILE A 33 -7.42 5.53 9.64
CA ILE A 33 -7.10 6.94 9.37
C ILE A 33 -5.69 7.23 9.91
N GLU A 34 -4.74 7.43 9.00
CA GLU A 34 -3.38 7.89 9.32
C GLU A 34 -3.38 9.43 9.37
N VAL A 35 -3.04 10.02 10.51
CA VAL A 35 -3.00 11.48 10.68
C VAL A 35 -1.65 12.03 10.24
N LEU A 36 -1.65 12.98 9.31
CA LEU A 36 -0.48 13.60 8.71
C LEU A 36 -0.35 15.07 9.16
N GLU A 37 0.84 15.43 9.61
CA GLU A 37 1.20 16.78 10.00
C GLU A 37 1.77 17.58 8.83
N ILE A 38 1.62 18.90 8.90
CA ILE A 38 2.17 19.83 7.90
C ILE A 38 3.21 20.80 8.46
N ALA A 39 3.60 20.64 9.74
CA ALA A 39 4.47 21.60 10.42
C ALA A 39 5.87 21.71 9.81
N ASP A 40 6.38 20.60 9.27
CA ASP A 40 7.73 20.50 8.70
C ASP A 40 7.77 20.77 7.18
N ILE A 41 6.63 21.15 6.58
CA ILE A 41 6.56 21.47 5.15
C ILE A 41 7.07 22.90 4.93
N PRO A 42 8.07 23.12 4.06
CA PRO A 42 8.58 24.46 3.79
C PRO A 42 7.49 25.34 3.16
N LEU A 43 7.57 26.65 3.39
CA LEU A 43 6.69 27.60 2.71
C LEU A 43 6.92 27.50 1.19
N PHE A 44 5.83 27.49 0.43
CA PHE A 44 5.88 27.39 -1.02
C PHE A 44 6.64 28.57 -1.61
N ASN A 45 7.60 28.25 -2.48
CA ASN A 45 8.35 29.23 -3.25
C ASN A 45 8.71 28.61 -4.60
N GLN A 46 8.01 29.02 -5.66
CA GLN A 46 8.21 28.50 -7.01
C GLN A 46 9.65 28.61 -7.53
N SER A 47 10.41 29.63 -7.10
CA SER A 47 11.81 29.81 -7.53
C SER A 47 12.79 28.91 -6.77
N LYS A 48 12.36 28.28 -5.67
CA LYS A 48 13.15 27.34 -4.87
C LYS A 48 12.37 26.04 -4.79
N ASP A 49 12.43 25.25 -5.85
CA ASP A 49 11.72 23.97 -5.91
C ASP A 49 12.25 22.99 -4.85
N GLU A 50 11.38 22.62 -3.91
CA GLU A 50 11.64 21.63 -2.86
C GLU A 50 10.70 20.42 -3.00
N THR A 51 10.06 20.24 -4.16
CA THR A 51 9.10 19.15 -4.41
C THR A 51 9.71 17.78 -4.07
N MET A 52 10.99 17.57 -4.36
CA MET A 52 11.70 16.31 -4.07
C MET A 52 12.23 16.19 -2.62
N SER A 53 11.96 17.17 -1.75
CA SER A 53 12.36 17.10 -0.35
C SER A 53 11.61 16.00 0.40
N ALA A 54 12.28 15.37 1.36
CA ALA A 54 11.72 14.29 2.18
C ALA A 54 10.35 14.60 2.82
N PRO A 55 10.09 15.79 3.42
CA PRO A 55 8.78 16.05 4.04
C PRO A 55 7.65 16.16 3.00
N ILE A 56 7.91 16.74 1.82
CA ILE A 56 6.90 16.84 0.75
C ILE A 56 6.65 15.47 0.12
N GLN A 57 7.71 14.71 -0.18
CA GLN A 57 7.56 13.37 -0.77
C GLN A 57 6.89 12.38 0.17
N ARG A 58 7.16 12.46 1.49
CA ARG A 58 6.44 11.67 2.49
C ARG A 58 4.93 11.96 2.43
N LEU A 59 4.52 13.22 2.37
CA LEU A 59 3.12 13.59 2.27
C LEU A 59 2.51 13.10 0.95
N ASN A 60 3.21 13.30 -0.17
CA ASN A 60 2.83 12.84 -1.51
C ASN A 60 2.54 11.33 -1.54
N GLN A 61 3.50 10.51 -1.14
CA GLN A 61 3.40 9.05 -1.13
C GLN A 61 2.23 8.57 -0.26
N LYS A 62 2.03 9.19 0.91
CA LYS A 62 0.93 8.83 1.82
C LYS A 62 -0.44 9.15 1.24
N ILE A 63 -0.57 10.26 0.50
CA ILE A 63 -1.82 10.61 -0.19
C ILE A 63 -2.07 9.67 -1.37
N LEU A 64 -1.04 9.36 -2.18
CA LEU A 64 -1.17 8.45 -3.31
C LEU A 64 -1.64 7.06 -2.87
N ALA A 65 -1.03 6.52 -1.82
CA ALA A 65 -1.35 5.21 -1.24
C ALA A 65 -2.66 5.17 -0.42
N ALA A 66 -3.37 6.30 -0.27
CA ALA A 66 -4.64 6.36 0.44
C ALA A 66 -5.82 6.24 -0.54
N ASP A 67 -6.87 5.55 -0.10
CA ASP A 67 -8.13 5.47 -0.84
C ASP A 67 -8.84 6.82 -0.91
N GLY A 68 -8.61 7.69 0.09
CA GLY A 68 -9.18 9.03 0.17
C GLY A 68 -8.54 9.89 1.26
N VAL A 69 -8.83 11.19 1.23
CA VAL A 69 -8.20 12.19 2.09
C VAL A 69 -9.25 12.90 2.94
N ILE A 70 -8.96 13.13 4.21
CA ILE A 70 -9.72 14.01 5.09
C ILE A 70 -8.85 15.24 5.38
N ILE A 71 -9.30 16.45 5.05
CA ILE A 71 -8.58 17.68 5.40
C ILE A 71 -9.31 18.38 6.56
N ALA A 72 -8.63 18.53 7.69
CA ALA A 72 -9.16 19.20 8.87
C ALA A 72 -8.66 20.64 8.96
N THR A 73 -9.49 21.62 8.60
CA THR A 73 -9.09 23.03 8.54
C THR A 73 -9.65 23.87 9.70
N PRO A 74 -8.82 24.65 10.42
CA PRO A 74 -9.32 25.78 11.18
C PRO A 74 -9.77 26.92 10.25
N GLU A 75 -10.39 27.96 10.82
CA GLU A 75 -10.74 29.18 10.10
C GLU A 75 -9.88 30.35 10.58
N HIS A 76 -9.11 30.95 9.67
CA HIS A 76 -8.29 32.13 9.92
C HIS A 76 -8.85 33.26 9.05
N ASN A 77 -9.40 34.32 9.67
CA ASN A 77 -9.92 35.49 8.93
C ASN A 77 -10.88 35.15 7.78
N ARG A 78 -11.77 34.16 7.98
CA ARG A 78 -12.73 33.66 6.97
C ARG A 78 -12.13 32.89 5.78
N THR A 79 -10.87 32.46 5.87
CA THR A 79 -10.17 31.65 4.87
C THR A 79 -9.46 30.46 5.55
N ILE A 80 -8.91 29.56 4.75
CA ILE A 80 -7.99 28.53 5.24
C ILE A 80 -6.69 29.13 5.80
N PRO A 81 -5.96 28.41 6.66
CA PRO A 81 -4.66 28.87 7.13
C PRO A 81 -3.62 28.96 6.01
N ALA A 82 -2.73 29.96 6.08
CA ALA A 82 -1.65 30.14 5.12
C ALA A 82 -0.75 28.89 4.98
N ALA A 83 -0.50 28.18 6.08
CA ALA A 83 0.26 26.93 6.07
C ALA A 83 -0.44 25.85 5.23
N LEU A 84 -1.75 25.67 5.38
CA LEU A 84 -2.51 24.72 4.57
C LEU A 84 -2.50 25.13 3.09
N LYS A 85 -2.70 26.42 2.78
CA LYS A 85 -2.63 26.89 1.40
C LYS A 85 -1.27 26.59 0.77
N SER A 86 -0.18 26.87 1.50
CA SER A 86 1.19 26.61 1.06
C SER A 86 1.44 25.12 0.78
N VAL A 87 0.92 24.22 1.60
CA VAL A 87 1.02 22.78 1.36
C VAL A 87 0.29 22.40 0.08
N LEU A 88 -0.92 22.93 -0.12
CA LEU A 88 -1.68 22.67 -1.35
C LEU A 88 -0.95 23.17 -2.60
N GLU A 89 -0.23 24.30 -2.54
CA GLU A 89 0.61 24.75 -3.67
C GLU A 89 1.70 23.72 -4.03
N TRP A 90 2.38 23.13 -3.03
CA TRP A 90 3.36 22.07 -3.29
C TRP A 90 2.72 20.84 -3.93
N LEU A 91 1.52 20.47 -3.47
CA LEU A 91 0.76 19.31 -3.97
C LEU A 91 -0.01 19.59 -5.27
N SER A 92 0.20 20.74 -5.90
CA SER A 92 -0.38 21.10 -7.19
C SER A 92 0.61 21.79 -8.13
N PHE A 93 1.91 21.78 -7.81
CA PHE A 93 2.94 22.43 -8.60
C PHE A 93 3.61 21.47 -9.59
N ASN A 94 4.48 20.59 -9.09
CA ASN A 94 5.20 19.57 -9.89
C ASN A 94 4.73 18.14 -9.59
N ILE A 95 3.86 17.96 -8.59
CA ILE A 95 3.20 16.72 -8.21
C ILE A 95 1.72 17.02 -7.97
N HIS A 96 0.85 16.04 -8.21
CA HIS A 96 -0.61 16.22 -8.16
C HIS A 96 -1.33 15.06 -7.42
N PRO A 97 -0.95 14.70 -6.18
CA PRO A 97 -1.51 13.53 -5.51
C PRO A 97 -2.99 13.66 -5.12
N LEU A 98 -3.56 14.86 -5.22
CA LEU A 98 -4.97 15.12 -4.94
C LEU A 98 -5.85 15.04 -6.20
N GLU A 99 -5.27 14.92 -7.39
CA GLU A 99 -6.02 14.79 -8.63
C GLU A 99 -6.89 13.53 -8.60
N ASP A 100 -8.18 13.70 -8.90
CA ASP A 100 -9.27 12.71 -8.83
C ASP A 100 -9.46 12.05 -7.45
N LYS A 101 -8.65 12.41 -6.46
CA LYS A 101 -8.69 11.81 -5.12
C LYS A 101 -9.99 12.23 -4.41
N PRO A 102 -10.75 11.28 -3.82
CA PRO A 102 -11.91 11.63 -3.02
C PRO A 102 -11.47 12.34 -1.72
N VAL A 103 -12.05 13.52 -1.46
CA VAL A 103 -11.71 14.36 -0.30
C VAL A 103 -12.94 14.67 0.55
N MET A 104 -12.80 14.53 1.87
CA MET A 104 -13.73 15.07 2.87
C MET A 104 -13.09 16.26 3.58
N ILE A 105 -13.88 17.31 3.80
CA ILE A 105 -13.45 18.44 4.63
C ILE A 105 -14.15 18.34 5.98
N VAL A 106 -13.36 18.47 7.04
CA VAL A 106 -13.85 18.68 8.40
C VAL A 106 -13.18 19.91 8.98
N GLY A 107 -13.68 20.41 10.10
CA GLY A 107 -12.93 21.42 10.79
C GLY A 107 -13.54 21.87 12.10
N ALA A 108 -12.67 22.35 12.97
CA ALA A 108 -13.02 22.86 14.27
C ALA A 108 -12.53 24.29 14.49
N SER A 109 -13.38 25.12 15.09
CA SER A 109 -13.12 26.55 15.32
C SER A 109 -13.68 27.01 16.67
N TYR A 110 -13.30 28.22 17.08
CA TYR A 110 -13.60 28.77 18.41
C TYR A 110 -15.05 29.19 18.60
N TYR A 111 -15.73 29.58 17.53
CA TYR A 111 -17.07 30.16 17.61
C TYR A 111 -18.13 29.28 16.92
N ASP A 112 -19.38 29.67 17.05
CA ASP A 112 -20.57 28.86 16.74
C ASP A 112 -20.65 28.41 15.28
N GLN A 113 -20.07 29.18 14.36
CA GLN A 113 -20.11 28.88 12.93
C GLN A 113 -19.13 27.77 12.51
N GLY A 114 -18.30 27.29 13.44
CA GLY A 114 -17.25 26.33 13.12
C GLY A 114 -16.27 26.91 12.10
N SER A 115 -15.89 26.09 11.12
CA SER A 115 -14.94 26.44 10.05
C SER A 115 -15.62 26.75 8.71
N SER A 116 -16.90 27.15 8.74
CA SER A 116 -17.76 27.16 7.54
C SER A 116 -17.19 27.95 6.36
N ARG A 117 -16.59 29.12 6.59
CA ARG A 117 -16.05 29.94 5.49
C ARG A 117 -14.71 29.40 5.00
N ALA A 118 -13.88 28.90 5.90
CA ALA A 118 -12.65 28.21 5.52
C ALA A 118 -12.94 26.92 4.71
N GLN A 119 -13.98 26.17 5.02
CA GLN A 119 -14.34 24.98 4.24
C GLN A 119 -14.86 25.32 2.84
N LEU A 120 -15.63 26.41 2.69
CA LEU A 120 -16.05 26.90 1.38
C LEU A 120 -14.87 27.35 0.53
N ASP A 121 -13.95 28.12 1.13
CA ASP A 121 -12.70 28.56 0.51
C ASP A 121 -11.82 27.37 0.09
N LEU A 122 -11.65 26.38 1.00
CA LEU A 122 -10.91 25.16 0.70
C LEU A 122 -11.54 24.37 -0.45
N ARG A 123 -12.86 24.26 -0.49
CA ARG A 123 -13.56 23.54 -1.56
C ARG A 123 -13.31 24.18 -2.92
N GLN A 124 -13.28 25.52 -3.00
CA GLN A 124 -12.94 26.22 -4.23
C GLN A 124 -11.49 25.95 -4.67
N ILE A 125 -10.56 25.88 -3.72
CA ILE A 125 -9.14 25.57 -4.01
C ILE A 125 -9.00 24.12 -4.52
N LEU A 126 -9.67 23.18 -3.87
CA LEU A 126 -9.61 21.75 -4.22
C LEU A 126 -10.23 21.45 -5.59
N ASP A 127 -11.23 22.23 -6.01
CA ASP A 127 -11.89 22.15 -7.32
C ASP A 127 -11.08 22.82 -8.44
N ALA A 128 -10.01 23.55 -8.12
CA ALA A 128 -9.24 24.29 -9.11
C ALA A 128 -8.43 23.35 -10.04
N PRO A 129 -8.24 23.73 -11.32
CA PRO A 129 -7.36 23.00 -12.24
C PRO A 129 -5.95 22.84 -11.68
N GLY A 130 -5.42 21.62 -11.73
CA GLY A 130 -4.13 21.25 -11.17
C GLY A 130 -4.19 20.75 -9.72
N VAL A 131 -5.31 20.96 -9.01
CA VAL A 131 -5.63 20.18 -7.80
C VAL A 131 -6.64 19.08 -8.14
N ASN A 132 -7.74 19.41 -8.83
CA ASN A 132 -8.72 18.48 -9.40
C ASN A 132 -9.23 17.41 -8.41
N ALA A 133 -9.41 17.75 -7.14
CA ALA A 133 -9.84 16.78 -6.14
C ALA A 133 -11.36 16.55 -6.17
N MET A 134 -11.80 15.31 -5.98
CA MET A 134 -13.23 15.00 -5.88
C MET A 134 -13.74 15.24 -4.47
N VAL A 135 -14.24 16.44 -4.17
CA VAL A 135 -14.66 16.79 -2.81
C VAL A 135 -16.10 16.36 -2.51
N LEU A 136 -16.32 15.55 -1.46
CA LEU A 136 -17.64 15.05 -1.03
C LEU A 136 -18.67 16.20 -0.95
N PRO A 137 -19.71 16.24 -1.80
CA PRO A 137 -20.65 17.36 -1.84
C PRO A 137 -21.67 17.31 -0.68
N GLY A 138 -22.08 18.48 -0.20
CA GLY A 138 -23.23 18.65 0.69
C GLY A 138 -23.12 18.01 2.09
N ASN A 139 -21.94 17.56 2.50
CA ASN A 139 -21.71 16.92 3.79
C ASN A 139 -20.55 17.61 4.50
N GLU A 140 -20.88 18.56 5.37
CA GLU A 140 -19.92 19.40 6.08
C GLU A 140 -19.93 19.03 7.57
N PHE A 141 -18.75 18.87 8.16
CA PHE A 141 -18.62 18.76 9.61
C PHE A 141 -17.96 20.01 10.17
N LEU A 142 -18.79 20.86 10.79
CA LEU A 142 -18.45 22.20 11.27
C LEU A 142 -18.50 22.22 12.79
N LEU A 143 -17.39 21.88 13.46
CA LEU A 143 -17.33 21.87 14.91
C LEU A 143 -17.11 23.29 15.45
N GLY A 144 -18.16 23.90 15.99
CA GLY A 144 -18.08 25.16 16.73
C GLY A 144 -17.65 24.99 18.19
N LYS A 145 -17.32 26.10 18.85
CA LYS A 145 -16.97 26.17 20.29
C LYS A 145 -15.97 25.11 20.74
N VAL A 146 -14.93 24.87 19.93
CA VAL A 146 -14.09 23.68 20.10
C VAL A 146 -13.38 23.58 21.45
N LYS A 147 -13.12 24.70 22.12
CA LYS A 147 -12.52 24.74 23.47
C LYS A 147 -13.34 24.00 24.52
N GLU A 148 -14.64 23.86 24.29
CA GLU A 148 -15.58 23.18 25.20
C GLU A 148 -15.97 21.79 24.70
N ALA A 149 -15.74 21.50 23.41
CA ALA A 149 -16.27 20.33 22.72
C ALA A 149 -15.64 19.00 23.13
N PHE A 150 -14.38 19.01 23.58
CA PHE A 150 -13.62 17.83 23.95
C PHE A 150 -13.46 17.67 25.47
N ASP A 151 -13.45 16.42 25.95
CA ASP A 151 -13.06 16.05 27.31
C ASP A 151 -11.53 15.99 27.47
N ASP A 152 -11.06 15.77 28.70
CA ASP A 152 -9.62 15.71 29.03
C ASP A 152 -8.89 14.54 28.36
N LYS A 153 -9.63 13.57 27.81
CA LYS A 153 -9.11 12.41 27.07
C LYS A 153 -9.15 12.63 25.56
N GLY A 154 -9.51 13.83 25.10
CA GLY A 154 -9.61 14.17 23.68
C GLY A 154 -10.83 13.57 22.97
N ASN A 155 -11.88 13.16 23.70
CA ASN A 155 -13.13 12.68 23.09
C ASN A 155 -14.16 13.79 23.01
N LEU A 156 -14.98 13.80 21.95
CA LEU A 156 -16.13 14.70 21.88
C LEU A 156 -17.08 14.44 23.06
N LYS A 157 -17.65 15.50 23.64
CA LYS A 157 -18.60 15.37 24.76
C LYS A 157 -20.02 15.10 24.28
N ASP A 158 -20.46 15.82 23.25
CA ASP A 158 -21.86 15.79 22.80
C ASP A 158 -22.15 14.57 21.89
N ASN A 159 -23.14 13.77 22.30
CA ASN A 159 -23.49 12.54 21.58
C ASN A 159 -24.18 12.81 20.22
N GLN A 160 -24.87 13.94 20.05
CA GLN A 160 -25.48 14.27 18.75
C GLN A 160 -24.39 14.60 17.73
N THR A 161 -23.39 15.38 18.14
CA THR A 161 -22.21 15.72 17.34
C THR A 161 -21.43 14.47 16.93
N LYS A 162 -21.24 13.50 17.85
CA LYS A 162 -20.62 12.20 17.51
C LYS A 162 -21.40 11.45 16.43
N LYS A 163 -22.73 11.35 16.58
CA LYS A 163 -23.60 10.67 15.60
C LYS A 163 -23.56 11.37 14.25
N PHE A 164 -23.55 12.70 14.24
CA PHE A 164 -23.45 13.48 13.01
C PHE A 164 -22.10 13.25 12.31
N LEU A 165 -20.99 13.31 13.04
CA LEU A 165 -19.65 13.00 12.52
C LEU A 165 -19.56 11.57 11.96
N ALA A 166 -20.12 10.59 12.67
CA ALA A 166 -20.17 9.21 12.18
C ALA A 166 -20.96 9.13 10.86
N SER A 167 -22.10 9.83 10.77
CA SER A 167 -22.92 9.83 9.56
C SER A 167 -22.21 10.47 8.37
N THR A 168 -21.43 11.53 8.58
CA THR A 168 -20.67 12.18 7.50
C THR A 168 -19.49 11.33 7.07
N LEU A 169 -18.79 10.67 8.00
CA LEU A 169 -17.71 9.74 7.66
C LEU A 169 -18.21 8.52 6.89
N ILE A 170 -19.36 7.94 7.27
CA ILE A 170 -19.95 6.80 6.53
C ILE A 170 -20.29 7.19 5.09
N LYS A 171 -20.87 8.36 4.88
CA LYS A 171 -21.14 8.88 3.53
C LYS A 171 -19.84 9.12 2.75
N PHE A 172 -18.78 9.57 3.42
CA PHE A 172 -17.48 9.72 2.79
C PHE A 172 -16.90 8.37 2.35
N ILE A 173 -16.95 7.33 3.18
CA ILE A 173 -16.51 5.97 2.83
C ILE A 173 -17.26 5.45 1.58
N GLN A 174 -18.58 5.67 1.51
CA GLN A 174 -19.38 5.32 0.33
C GLN A 174 -18.94 6.10 -0.90
N PHE A 175 -18.67 7.40 -0.74
CA PHE A 175 -18.21 8.26 -1.81
C PHE A 175 -16.82 7.87 -2.34
N VAL A 176 -15.87 7.57 -1.45
CA VAL A 176 -14.55 7.01 -1.80
C VAL A 176 -14.72 5.73 -2.63
N THR A 177 -15.62 4.85 -2.21
CA THR A 177 -15.88 3.60 -2.95
C THR A 177 -16.45 3.85 -4.35
N LEU A 178 -17.28 4.88 -4.51
CA LEU A 178 -17.83 5.25 -5.82
C LEU A 178 -16.78 5.88 -6.73
N VAL A 179 -16.02 6.85 -6.22
CA VAL A 179 -14.98 7.56 -6.98
C VAL A 179 -13.91 6.57 -7.44
N ASN A 180 -13.39 5.74 -6.53
CA ASN A 180 -12.34 4.79 -6.91
C ASN A 180 -12.83 3.76 -7.95
N LYS A 181 -14.12 3.39 -7.94
CA LYS A 181 -14.72 2.55 -8.98
C LYS A 181 -14.84 3.26 -10.33
N LEU A 182 -15.10 4.57 -10.34
CA LEU A 182 -15.13 5.36 -11.58
C LEU A 182 -13.72 5.44 -12.17
N ASP A 183 -12.70 5.64 -11.34
CA ASP A 183 -11.30 5.63 -11.75
C ASP A 183 -10.85 4.26 -12.26
N GLU A 184 -11.21 3.17 -11.57
CA GLU A 184 -10.94 1.80 -12.04
C GLU A 184 -11.58 1.52 -13.40
N ALA A 185 -12.80 2.01 -13.64
CA ALA A 185 -13.50 1.83 -14.91
C ALA A 185 -12.94 2.73 -16.03
N ALA A 186 -12.31 3.85 -15.68
CA ALA A 186 -11.71 4.80 -16.62
C ALA A 186 -10.24 4.50 -16.94
N LYS A 187 -9.52 3.81 -16.04
CA LYS A 187 -8.17 3.32 -16.32
C LYS A 187 -8.24 2.32 -17.48
N PRO A 188 -7.42 2.50 -18.54
CA PRO A 188 -7.26 1.43 -19.51
C PRO A 188 -6.87 0.16 -18.74
N LYS A 189 -7.45 -0.99 -19.11
CA LYS A 189 -6.97 -2.27 -18.59
C LYS A 189 -5.46 -2.27 -18.75
N ALA A 190 -4.72 -2.49 -17.65
CA ALA A 190 -3.28 -2.64 -17.73
C ALA A 190 -2.99 -3.62 -18.87
N GLU A 191 -2.05 -3.25 -19.74
CA GLU A 191 -1.58 -4.17 -20.77
C GLU A 191 -1.19 -5.49 -20.09
N PRO A 192 -1.49 -6.65 -20.71
CA PRO A 192 -1.16 -7.93 -20.11
C PRO A 192 0.32 -7.97 -19.69
N GLU A 193 0.61 -8.52 -18.51
CA GLU A 193 2.01 -8.66 -18.08
C GLU A 193 2.72 -9.65 -18.99
N ASP A 194 3.95 -9.31 -19.39
CA ASP A 194 4.82 -10.24 -20.10
C ASP A 194 5.41 -11.24 -19.10
N LEU A 195 4.68 -12.33 -18.86
CA LEU A 195 5.15 -13.42 -18.01
C LEU A 195 6.21 -14.30 -18.67
N HIS A 196 6.48 -14.10 -19.96
CA HIS A 196 7.45 -14.86 -20.75
C HIS A 196 8.81 -14.16 -20.83
N ALA A 197 8.97 -13.00 -20.20
CA ALA A 197 10.21 -12.22 -20.16
C ALA A 197 10.78 -11.95 -21.57
N THR A 198 9.89 -11.68 -22.55
CA THR A 198 10.28 -11.39 -23.94
C THR A 198 10.89 -10.01 -24.13
N GLY A 199 10.63 -9.10 -23.19
CA GLY A 199 11.26 -7.79 -23.10
C GLY A 199 12.75 -7.83 -22.78
N LYS A 200 13.39 -6.65 -22.80
CA LYS A 200 14.77 -6.46 -22.38
C LYS A 200 14.86 -5.32 -21.37
N ILE A 201 15.63 -5.54 -20.32
CA ILE A 201 15.99 -4.54 -19.30
C ILE A 201 17.52 -4.40 -19.24
N ALA A 202 18.02 -3.45 -18.45
CA ALA A 202 19.45 -3.15 -18.36
C ALA A 202 20.32 -4.33 -17.88
N THR A 203 19.71 -5.28 -17.16
CA THR A 203 20.37 -6.46 -16.58
C THR A 203 20.08 -7.76 -17.33
N THR A 204 19.39 -7.71 -18.48
CA THR A 204 19.08 -8.91 -19.27
C THR A 204 20.37 -9.55 -19.78
N ILE A 205 20.54 -10.85 -19.51
CA ILE A 205 21.65 -11.66 -20.01
C ILE A 205 21.27 -12.21 -21.39
N GLU A 206 21.86 -11.64 -22.43
CA GLU A 206 21.55 -12.01 -23.83
C GLU A 206 22.30 -13.27 -24.30
N ASP A 207 21.75 -13.93 -25.31
CA ASP A 207 22.29 -15.13 -25.97
C ASP A 207 22.47 -16.35 -25.04
N VAL A 208 21.68 -16.46 -23.97
CA VAL A 208 21.56 -17.66 -23.14
C VAL A 208 20.08 -18.05 -23.10
N ASP A 209 19.78 -19.32 -23.36
CA ASP A 209 18.39 -19.80 -23.31
C ASP A 209 17.90 -19.82 -21.87
N MET A 210 16.92 -18.96 -21.54
CA MET A 210 16.33 -18.82 -20.21
C MET A 210 15.82 -20.15 -19.62
N SER A 211 15.51 -21.15 -20.44
CA SER A 211 15.01 -22.46 -19.99
C SER A 211 16.08 -23.56 -19.98
N ALA A 212 17.36 -23.22 -20.12
CA ALA A 212 18.45 -24.18 -20.02
C ALA A 212 18.59 -24.72 -18.58
N GLU A 213 18.75 -26.04 -18.43
CA GLU A 213 18.93 -26.68 -17.10
C GLU A 213 20.20 -26.16 -16.36
N ASP A 214 21.22 -25.77 -17.11
CA ASP A 214 22.49 -25.18 -16.65
C ASP A 214 22.57 -23.67 -16.93
N TRP A 215 21.42 -22.98 -16.92
CA TRP A 215 21.35 -21.54 -17.21
C TRP A 215 22.27 -20.72 -16.30
N VAL A 216 22.35 -21.06 -15.01
CA VAL A 216 23.19 -20.34 -14.04
C VAL A 216 24.66 -20.35 -14.47
N GLU A 217 25.16 -21.51 -14.88
CA GLU A 217 26.53 -21.71 -15.33
C GLU A 217 26.79 -20.95 -16.64
N GLN A 218 25.89 -21.08 -17.62
CA GLN A 218 26.03 -20.37 -18.90
C GLN A 218 25.94 -18.84 -18.74
N ALA A 219 25.01 -18.37 -17.91
CA ALA A 219 24.82 -16.96 -17.61
C ALA A 219 26.02 -16.39 -16.85
N ALA A 220 26.55 -17.13 -15.87
CA ALA A 220 27.74 -16.75 -15.12
C ALA A 220 28.96 -16.58 -16.04
N GLU A 221 29.20 -17.53 -16.95
CA GLU A 221 30.26 -17.41 -17.95
C GLU A 221 30.05 -16.19 -18.85
N LYS A 222 28.82 -15.98 -19.34
CA LYS A 222 28.46 -14.89 -20.25
C LYS A 222 28.74 -13.51 -19.67
N VAL A 223 28.45 -13.29 -18.39
CA VAL A 223 28.62 -11.98 -17.72
C VAL A 223 29.94 -11.85 -16.96
N GLY A 224 30.76 -12.92 -16.93
CA GLY A 224 31.98 -12.96 -16.13
C GLY A 224 31.69 -12.85 -14.63
N ALA A 225 30.64 -13.55 -14.16
CA ALA A 225 30.27 -13.57 -12.76
C ALA A 225 31.42 -14.14 -11.90
N VAL A 226 31.54 -13.62 -10.68
CA VAL A 226 32.53 -14.09 -9.71
C VAL A 226 31.86 -15.00 -8.68
N GLU A 227 32.61 -15.97 -8.17
CA GLU A 227 32.19 -16.91 -7.13
C GLU A 227 33.27 -17.06 -6.05
N GLY A 228 32.96 -17.79 -4.97
CA GLY A 228 33.93 -18.14 -3.95
C GLY A 228 34.36 -16.97 -3.04
N ASP A 229 35.66 -16.79 -2.89
CA ASP A 229 36.30 -15.89 -1.93
C ASP A 229 36.48 -14.44 -2.44
N THR A 230 35.96 -14.13 -3.62
CA THR A 230 36.03 -12.77 -4.18
C THR A 230 35.14 -11.81 -3.39
N TYR A 231 35.70 -10.68 -2.96
CA TYR A 231 34.96 -9.65 -2.21
C TYR A 231 34.05 -8.81 -3.10
N VAL A 232 32.79 -8.68 -2.68
CA VAL A 232 31.77 -7.80 -3.24
C VAL A 232 31.47 -6.68 -2.23
N LYS A 233 31.42 -5.45 -2.72
CA LYS A 233 30.99 -4.29 -1.94
C LYS A 233 29.47 -4.11 -2.08
N LEU A 234 28.76 -4.19 -0.97
CA LEU A 234 27.33 -3.91 -0.85
C LEU A 234 27.12 -2.46 -0.36
N ASN A 235 25.86 -1.98 -0.29
CA ASN A 235 25.52 -0.62 0.16
C ASN A 235 26.28 -0.22 1.45
N ARG A 236 26.14 -1.05 2.49
CA ARG A 236 26.88 -0.90 3.76
C ARG A 236 27.50 -2.22 4.23
N GLY A 237 28.15 -2.92 3.32
CA GLY A 237 28.82 -4.19 3.64
C GLY A 237 29.96 -4.50 2.67
N ILE A 238 30.87 -5.37 3.11
CA ILE A 238 31.88 -5.99 2.26
C ILE A 238 31.96 -7.46 2.67
N LEU A 239 31.66 -8.35 1.75
CA LEU A 239 31.56 -9.80 1.98
C LEU A 239 32.12 -10.53 0.77
N THR A 240 32.63 -11.74 0.95
CA THR A 240 32.89 -12.63 -0.20
C THR A 240 31.58 -13.16 -0.78
N VAL A 241 31.60 -13.68 -2.00
CA VAL A 241 30.41 -14.32 -2.60
C VAL A 241 29.93 -15.48 -1.74
N ASP A 242 30.84 -16.32 -1.24
CA ASP A 242 30.51 -17.40 -0.29
C ASP A 242 29.82 -16.89 0.98
N GLN A 243 30.28 -15.77 1.55
CA GLN A 243 29.65 -15.18 2.73
C GLN A 243 28.25 -14.65 2.44
N ILE A 244 27.99 -14.16 1.22
CA ILE A 244 26.65 -13.77 0.78
C ILE A 244 25.75 -15.00 0.68
N ASN A 245 26.25 -16.09 0.09
CA ASN A 245 25.52 -17.36 0.00
C ASN A 245 25.18 -17.88 1.41
N TYR A 246 26.15 -17.94 2.33
CA TYR A 246 25.88 -18.37 3.71
C TYR A 246 24.86 -17.48 4.42
N PHE A 247 24.91 -16.16 4.20
CA PHE A 247 23.96 -15.22 4.77
C PHE A 247 22.54 -15.48 4.24
N LEU A 248 22.35 -15.62 2.93
CA LEU A 248 21.04 -15.87 2.33
C LEU A 248 20.48 -17.26 2.67
N SER A 249 21.35 -18.28 2.73
CA SER A 249 20.98 -19.64 3.16
C SER A 249 20.65 -19.73 4.66
N SER A 250 21.11 -18.78 5.48
CA SER A 250 20.79 -18.76 6.93
C SER A 250 19.43 -18.14 7.25
N MET A 251 18.75 -17.56 6.26
CA MET A 251 17.46 -16.91 6.44
C MET A 251 16.41 -17.94 6.85
N PRO A 252 15.55 -17.64 7.85
CA PRO A 252 14.53 -18.57 8.35
C PRO A 252 13.29 -18.66 7.43
N MET A 253 13.48 -18.41 6.13
CA MET A 253 12.45 -18.33 5.10
C MET A 253 13.03 -18.77 3.76
N GLU A 254 12.19 -19.37 2.92
CA GLU A 254 12.51 -19.58 1.51
C GLU A 254 12.43 -18.23 0.80
N LEU A 255 13.43 -17.90 0.03
CA LEU A 255 13.59 -16.66 -0.71
C LEU A 255 13.59 -16.98 -2.20
N THR A 256 12.92 -16.14 -2.98
CA THR A 256 12.90 -16.21 -4.43
C THR A 256 12.94 -14.79 -4.99
N TYR A 257 13.78 -14.55 -5.98
CA TYR A 257 13.91 -13.26 -6.66
C TYR A 257 13.57 -13.42 -8.14
N ALA A 258 12.65 -12.57 -8.60
CA ALA A 258 12.38 -12.35 -10.01
C ALA A 258 12.57 -10.86 -10.34
N ASP A 259 13.19 -10.57 -11.48
CA ASP A 259 13.51 -9.20 -11.88
C ASP A 259 12.30 -8.44 -12.44
N SER A 260 12.51 -7.17 -12.83
CA SER A 260 11.45 -6.35 -13.42
C SER A 260 11.00 -6.79 -14.81
N ASN A 261 11.71 -7.73 -15.46
CA ASN A 261 11.32 -8.38 -16.71
C ASN A 261 10.60 -9.72 -16.48
N ASN A 262 10.25 -10.05 -15.23
CA ASN A 262 9.57 -11.29 -14.86
C ASN A 262 10.41 -12.56 -15.14
N GLN A 263 11.75 -12.46 -15.06
CA GLN A 263 12.65 -13.61 -15.10
C GLN A 263 13.00 -14.05 -13.67
N PHE A 264 12.90 -15.35 -13.37
CA PHE A 264 13.29 -15.92 -12.07
C PHE A 264 14.81 -16.15 -12.03
N LEU A 265 15.51 -15.48 -11.13
CA LEU A 265 16.99 -15.40 -11.17
C LEU A 265 17.70 -15.99 -9.95
N TYR A 266 16.99 -16.18 -8.84
CA TYR A 266 17.63 -16.67 -7.62
C TYR A 266 16.62 -17.25 -6.64
N TYR A 267 16.99 -18.34 -5.96
CA TYR A 267 16.38 -18.78 -4.71
C TYR A 267 17.46 -19.27 -3.75
N ASN A 268 17.20 -19.22 -2.44
CA ASN A 268 18.13 -19.80 -1.47
C ASN A 268 17.97 -21.32 -1.43
N HIS A 269 18.76 -22.03 -2.23
CA HIS A 269 18.75 -23.48 -2.29
C HIS A 269 19.31 -24.09 -0.99
N VAL A 270 18.42 -24.41 -0.05
CA VAL A 270 18.76 -24.94 1.29
C VAL A 270 18.13 -26.29 1.61
N LEU A 271 17.09 -26.68 0.86
CA LEU A 271 16.32 -27.90 1.04
C LEU A 271 16.08 -28.54 -0.34
N GLU A 272 15.86 -29.85 -0.34
CA GLU A 272 15.40 -30.56 -1.53
C GLU A 272 13.96 -30.13 -1.88
N ALA A 273 13.59 -30.26 -3.15
CA ALA A 273 12.38 -29.69 -3.70
C ALA A 273 11.06 -30.16 -3.03
N ASP A 274 11.04 -31.37 -2.45
CA ASP A 274 9.89 -31.96 -1.75
C ASP A 274 9.80 -31.55 -0.27
N GLU A 275 10.87 -30.97 0.28
CA GLU A 275 10.90 -30.44 1.66
C GLU A 275 10.56 -28.94 1.72
N MET A 276 10.63 -28.24 0.59
CA MET A 276 10.29 -26.82 0.48
C MET A 276 8.77 -26.57 0.58
N PHE A 277 8.39 -25.43 1.15
CA PHE A 277 7.01 -24.94 1.16
C PHE A 277 6.53 -24.59 -0.25
N ALA A 278 7.38 -23.93 -1.05
CA ALA A 278 7.24 -23.84 -2.49
C ALA A 278 8.37 -24.61 -3.17
N SER A 279 8.01 -25.72 -3.81
CA SER A 279 8.97 -26.55 -4.53
C SER A 279 9.73 -25.74 -5.58
N ARG A 280 11.06 -25.79 -5.50
CA ARG A 280 11.99 -25.24 -6.48
C ARG A 280 13.04 -26.28 -6.83
N THR A 281 13.43 -26.33 -8.09
CA THR A 281 14.55 -27.17 -8.56
C THR A 281 15.62 -26.29 -9.22
N PRO A 282 16.91 -26.68 -9.20
CA PRO A 282 17.99 -25.84 -9.73
C PRO A 282 17.79 -25.42 -11.18
N ASP A 283 17.25 -26.30 -12.02
CA ASP A 283 16.96 -26.08 -13.45
C ASP A 283 15.90 -25.00 -13.69
N GLN A 284 15.18 -24.56 -12.65
CA GLN A 284 14.22 -23.48 -12.80
C GLN A 284 14.89 -22.10 -12.87
N VAL A 285 16.08 -21.92 -12.29
CA VAL A 285 16.73 -20.61 -12.27
C VAL A 285 17.08 -20.20 -13.70
N GLY A 286 16.65 -19.02 -14.10
CA GLY A 286 16.71 -18.52 -15.46
C GLY A 286 15.34 -18.45 -16.13
N ASN A 287 14.38 -19.30 -15.72
CA ASN A 287 13.10 -19.38 -16.41
C ASN A 287 12.29 -18.07 -16.32
N PRO A 288 11.51 -17.75 -17.36
CA PRO A 288 10.45 -16.76 -17.21
C PRO A 288 9.39 -17.27 -16.24
N LEU A 289 8.72 -16.36 -15.51
CA LEU A 289 7.73 -16.75 -14.50
C LEU A 289 6.60 -17.63 -15.06
N ALA A 290 6.25 -17.52 -16.34
CA ALA A 290 5.29 -18.40 -16.99
C ALA A 290 5.69 -19.89 -16.97
N ASN A 291 6.98 -20.19 -17.06
CA ASN A 291 7.49 -21.57 -17.03
C ASN A 291 7.61 -22.11 -15.60
N CYS A 292 7.66 -21.23 -14.60
CA CYS A 292 7.74 -21.57 -13.18
C CYS A 292 6.37 -21.92 -12.57
N HIS A 293 5.27 -21.76 -13.31
CA HIS A 293 3.92 -21.90 -12.80
C HIS A 293 3.02 -22.71 -13.74
N PRO A 294 2.04 -23.46 -13.21
CA PRO A 294 1.04 -24.11 -14.06
C PRO A 294 0.12 -23.07 -14.73
N GLU A 295 -0.39 -23.38 -15.91
CA GLU A 295 -1.26 -22.49 -16.72
C GLU A 295 -2.42 -21.90 -15.91
N ALA A 296 -3.04 -22.71 -15.03
CA ALA A 296 -4.16 -22.29 -14.19
C ALA A 296 -3.80 -21.15 -13.18
N ALA A 297 -2.52 -20.99 -12.84
CA ALA A 297 -2.05 -19.98 -11.89
C ALA A 297 -1.62 -18.66 -12.56
N LEU A 298 -1.40 -18.65 -13.89
CA LEU A 298 -0.79 -17.52 -14.60
C LEU A 298 -1.57 -16.20 -14.43
N LYS A 299 -2.90 -16.24 -14.43
CA LYS A 299 -3.73 -15.05 -14.16
C LYS A 299 -3.53 -14.48 -12.76
N GLY A 300 -3.30 -15.35 -11.78
CA GLY A 300 -2.98 -14.93 -10.41
C GLY A 300 -1.59 -14.30 -10.34
N VAL A 301 -0.61 -14.89 -11.03
CA VAL A 301 0.76 -14.36 -11.13
C VAL A 301 0.75 -12.98 -11.78
N GLU A 302 0.06 -12.82 -12.91
CA GLU A 302 -0.12 -11.54 -13.59
C GLU A 302 -0.74 -10.48 -12.66
N TRP A 303 -1.83 -10.83 -11.96
CA TRP A 303 -2.45 -9.91 -11.01
C TRP A 303 -1.48 -9.48 -9.89
N VAL A 304 -0.74 -10.42 -9.28
CA VAL A 304 0.27 -10.09 -8.25
C VAL A 304 1.31 -9.12 -8.78
N ILE A 305 1.86 -9.39 -9.97
CA ILE A 305 2.87 -8.52 -10.58
C ILE A 305 2.28 -7.12 -10.85
N GLN A 306 1.06 -7.02 -11.38
CA GLN A 306 0.43 -5.73 -11.65
C GLN A 306 0.21 -4.90 -10.39
N GLU A 307 -0.29 -5.51 -9.31
CA GLU A 307 -0.51 -4.82 -8.03
C GLU A 307 0.81 -4.26 -7.46
N LEU A 308 1.90 -5.03 -7.58
CA LEU A 308 3.21 -4.63 -7.10
C LEU A 308 3.88 -3.58 -8.01
N ARG A 309 3.87 -3.82 -9.33
CA ARG A 309 4.52 -2.98 -10.35
C ARG A 309 3.88 -1.60 -10.46
N THR A 310 2.56 -1.52 -10.32
CA THR A 310 1.83 -0.25 -10.36
C THR A 310 1.89 0.52 -9.05
N GLY A 311 2.44 -0.08 -7.99
CA GLY A 311 2.45 0.50 -6.65
C GLY A 311 1.06 0.53 -5.98
N ALA A 312 0.11 -0.28 -6.46
CA ALA A 312 -1.19 -0.44 -5.80
C ALA A 312 -1.04 -1.05 -4.40
N THR A 313 -0.06 -1.94 -4.23
CA THR A 313 0.41 -2.43 -2.92
C THR A 313 1.92 -2.68 -2.94
N ASP A 314 2.58 -2.50 -1.80
CA ASP A 314 3.99 -2.89 -1.65
C ASP A 314 4.14 -4.40 -1.44
N CYS A 315 3.10 -5.08 -0.97
CA CYS A 315 3.16 -6.51 -0.66
C CYS A 315 1.81 -7.21 -0.85
N VAL A 316 1.83 -8.37 -1.51
CA VAL A 316 0.72 -9.31 -1.57
C VAL A 316 1.02 -10.50 -0.67
N ARG A 317 0.07 -10.89 0.18
CA ARG A 317 0.20 -12.06 1.08
C ARG A 317 -0.84 -13.12 0.76
N VAL A 318 -0.37 -14.35 0.60
CA VAL A 318 -1.23 -15.51 0.31
C VAL A 318 -1.00 -16.57 1.38
N ASN A 319 -2.07 -16.95 2.08
CA ASN A 319 -2.06 -18.10 2.97
C ASN A 319 -2.22 -19.39 2.15
N VAL A 320 -1.35 -20.37 2.37
CA VAL A 320 -1.38 -21.65 1.65
C VAL A 320 -1.68 -22.78 2.64
N PRO A 321 -2.96 -23.17 2.80
CA PRO A 321 -3.38 -24.11 3.85
C PRO A 321 -3.18 -25.59 3.44
N THR A 322 -2.14 -25.91 2.67
CA THR A 322 -1.90 -27.26 2.15
C THR A 322 -0.91 -28.08 2.98
N HIS A 323 -0.16 -27.44 3.88
CA HIS A 323 0.88 -28.08 4.69
C HIS A 323 0.40 -28.64 6.04
N GLY A 324 -0.92 -28.76 6.21
CA GLY A 324 -1.56 -29.30 7.41
C GLY A 324 -1.93 -28.25 8.47
N PRO A 325 -2.68 -28.65 9.51
CA PRO A 325 -3.21 -27.73 10.52
C PRO A 325 -2.14 -27.13 11.44
N ASP A 326 -0.96 -27.75 11.49
CA ASP A 326 0.14 -27.37 12.37
C ASP A 326 1.15 -26.43 11.70
N LYS A 327 0.85 -25.89 10.51
CA LYS A 327 1.71 -24.94 9.80
C LYS A 327 0.89 -23.74 9.33
N PHE A 328 1.44 -22.54 9.50
CA PHE A 328 0.88 -21.30 8.98
C PHE A 328 1.79 -20.73 7.89
N VAL A 329 1.79 -21.40 6.74
CA VAL A 329 2.62 -21.05 5.60
C VAL A 329 2.02 -19.86 4.87
N VAL A 330 2.79 -18.79 4.78
CA VAL A 330 2.39 -17.56 4.08
C VAL A 330 3.44 -17.23 3.03
N HIS A 331 3.00 -17.09 1.79
CA HIS A 331 3.79 -16.53 0.72
C HIS A 331 3.63 -15.01 0.75
N ASN A 332 4.76 -14.30 0.80
CA ASN A 332 4.79 -12.85 0.74
C ASN A 332 5.51 -12.43 -0.53
N TYR A 333 4.79 -11.79 -1.44
CA TYR A 333 5.35 -11.18 -2.64
C TYR A 333 5.57 -9.71 -2.36
N GLN A 334 6.83 -9.28 -2.30
CA GLN A 334 7.22 -7.93 -1.94
C GLN A 334 7.79 -7.21 -3.16
N ALA A 335 7.26 -6.03 -3.48
CA ALA A 335 7.82 -5.17 -4.51
C ALA A 335 9.23 -4.72 -4.10
N ILE A 336 10.19 -4.87 -5.02
CA ILE A 336 11.54 -4.31 -4.90
C ILE A 336 11.57 -3.04 -5.75
N HIS A 337 12.20 -1.99 -5.22
CA HIS A 337 12.41 -0.75 -5.95
C HIS A 337 13.90 -0.41 -6.00
N ASP A 338 14.34 0.21 -7.09
CA ASP A 338 15.70 0.76 -7.20
C ASP A 338 15.86 2.06 -6.38
N ASN A 339 17.04 2.68 -6.44
CA ASN A 339 17.33 3.90 -5.68
C ASN A 339 16.50 5.12 -6.14
N ASP A 340 15.96 5.09 -7.35
CA ASP A 340 15.13 6.14 -7.92
C ASP A 340 13.63 5.87 -7.66
N GLY A 341 13.30 4.74 -7.02
CA GLY A 341 11.95 4.33 -6.69
C GLY A 341 11.23 3.58 -7.81
N ASN A 342 11.92 3.19 -8.88
CA ASN A 342 11.31 2.41 -9.96
C ASN A 342 11.18 0.95 -9.55
N TYR A 343 10.12 0.28 -10.00
CA TYR A 343 9.92 -1.14 -9.78
C TYR A 343 11.07 -1.96 -10.39
N ALA A 344 11.75 -2.73 -9.54
CA ALA A 344 12.94 -3.51 -9.86
C ALA A 344 12.71 -5.03 -9.83
N GLY A 345 11.52 -5.49 -9.40
CA GLY A 345 11.16 -6.90 -9.38
C GLY A 345 10.42 -7.32 -8.11
N ILE A 346 10.41 -8.62 -7.84
CA ILE A 346 9.71 -9.24 -6.72
C ILE A 346 10.69 -10.02 -5.86
N ASN A 347 10.63 -9.80 -4.56
CA ASN A 347 11.14 -10.72 -3.55
C ASN A 347 9.97 -11.55 -3.02
N GLU A 348 9.92 -12.84 -3.35
CA GLU A 348 9.03 -13.79 -2.68
C GLU A 348 9.75 -14.33 -1.44
N TYR A 349 9.12 -14.22 -0.28
CA TYR A 349 9.57 -14.89 0.93
C TYR A 349 8.47 -15.70 1.60
N ILE A 350 8.77 -16.96 1.88
CA ILE A 350 7.84 -17.95 2.40
C ILE A 350 8.34 -18.45 3.74
N LEU A 351 7.46 -18.41 4.75
CA LEU A 351 7.75 -18.93 6.07
C LEU A 351 6.51 -19.53 6.71
N ASP A 352 6.75 -20.53 7.55
CA ASP A 352 5.79 -20.96 8.55
C ASP A 352 5.83 -19.96 9.72
N PHE A 353 4.75 -19.20 9.88
CA PHE A 353 4.62 -18.21 10.95
C PHE A 353 4.38 -18.85 12.32
N LYS A 354 3.93 -20.10 12.38
CA LYS A 354 3.48 -20.73 13.62
C LYS A 354 4.56 -20.75 14.71
N PRO A 355 5.83 -21.11 14.45
CA PRO A 355 6.87 -21.11 15.49
C PRO A 355 7.10 -19.72 16.12
N ILE A 356 7.01 -18.65 15.33
CA ILE A 356 7.17 -17.27 15.82
C ILE A 356 6.00 -16.89 16.71
N VAL A 357 4.78 -17.22 16.27
CA VAL A 357 3.56 -16.97 17.04
C VAL A 357 3.59 -17.75 18.35
N ASP A 358 3.90 -19.05 18.30
CA ASP A 358 3.98 -19.90 19.50
C ASP A 358 5.04 -19.40 20.48
N TRP A 359 6.21 -18.98 19.99
CA TRP A 359 7.24 -18.37 20.83
C TRP A 359 6.72 -17.09 21.48
N TYR A 360 6.10 -16.19 20.72
CA TYR A 360 5.57 -14.92 21.22
C TYR A 360 4.47 -15.14 22.28
N LEU A 361 3.52 -16.03 22.03
CA LEU A 361 2.45 -16.36 22.97
C LEU A 361 3.03 -16.95 24.26
N LYS A 362 4.04 -17.82 24.16
CA LYS A 362 4.75 -18.37 25.31
C LYS A 362 5.47 -17.28 26.12
N GLN A 363 6.12 -16.32 25.46
CA GLN A 363 6.82 -15.22 26.15
C GLN A 363 5.86 -14.26 26.86
N THR A 364 4.68 -14.04 26.28
CA THR A 364 3.73 -13.03 26.75
C THR A 364 2.62 -13.60 27.64
N GLY A 365 2.43 -14.91 27.66
CA GLY A 365 1.30 -15.57 28.31
C GLY A 365 -0.05 -15.29 27.63
N GLN A 366 -0.04 -14.70 26.43
CA GLN A 366 -1.24 -14.42 25.65
C GLN A 366 -1.75 -15.70 24.97
N THR A 367 -3.02 -15.69 24.58
CA THR A 367 -3.67 -16.78 23.85
C THR A 367 -4.39 -16.23 22.63
N LEU A 368 -4.35 -16.97 21.51
CA LEU A 368 -5.21 -16.67 20.36
C LEU A 368 -6.66 -16.95 20.73
N VAL A 369 -7.54 -15.99 20.50
CA VAL A 369 -8.99 -16.16 20.61
C VAL A 369 -9.55 -16.22 19.20
N GLY A 370 -10.24 -17.32 18.87
CA GLY A 370 -10.97 -17.42 17.61
C GLY A 370 -12.17 -16.47 17.62
N ASP A 371 -12.43 -15.80 16.49
CA ASP A 371 -13.66 -15.04 16.32
C ASP A 371 -14.81 -15.99 15.94
N VAL A 372 -15.86 -16.02 16.74
CA VAL A 372 -17.08 -16.83 16.50
C VAL A 372 -17.86 -16.38 15.26
N ASN A 373 -17.49 -15.24 14.65
CA ASN A 373 -18.12 -14.72 13.42
C ASN A 373 -17.20 -14.71 12.18
N ALA A 374 -15.99 -15.25 12.27
CA ALA A 374 -15.09 -15.28 11.10
C ALA A 374 -15.53 -16.37 10.11
N VAL A 375 -16.28 -15.99 9.08
CA VAL A 375 -16.48 -16.84 7.91
C VAL A 375 -15.18 -16.83 7.10
N THR A 376 -14.44 -17.93 7.13
CA THR A 376 -13.24 -18.13 6.30
C THR A 376 -13.64 -18.13 4.83
N SER A 377 -13.20 -17.14 4.06
CA SER A 377 -13.43 -17.04 2.61
C SER A 377 -12.71 -18.11 1.78
N ALA A 378 -11.85 -18.91 2.39
CA ALA A 378 -11.16 -20.02 1.75
C ALA A 378 -11.93 -21.34 1.89
N SER A 379 -13.15 -21.42 1.35
CA SER A 379 -13.88 -22.65 0.98
C SER A 379 -15.29 -22.32 0.48
N LYS A 380 -15.40 -21.67 -0.68
CA LYS A 380 -16.61 -21.81 -1.51
C LYS A 380 -16.19 -22.32 -2.88
N LYS A 381 -16.23 -23.64 -3.05
CA LYS A 381 -16.62 -24.19 -4.35
C LYS A 381 -18.07 -23.77 -4.53
N GLU A 382 -18.32 -22.77 -5.38
CA GLU A 382 -19.65 -22.64 -5.96
C GLU A 382 -19.85 -23.84 -6.86
N GLU A 383 -20.66 -24.80 -6.40
CA GLU A 383 -21.31 -25.74 -7.29
C GLU A 383 -22.19 -24.92 -8.23
N ALA A 384 -21.83 -24.94 -9.51
CA ALA A 384 -22.69 -24.46 -10.57
C ALA A 384 -23.90 -25.41 -10.64
N ASP A 385 -25.00 -25.03 -10.00
CA ASP A 385 -26.29 -25.66 -10.23
C ASP A 385 -26.73 -25.36 -11.66
N ALA A 386 -26.50 -26.34 -12.54
CA ALA A 386 -27.28 -26.51 -13.75
C ALA A 386 -28.71 -26.94 -13.38
N VAL A 387 -29.66 -26.60 -14.26
CA VAL A 387 -31.12 -26.90 -14.21
C VAL A 387 -31.89 -25.84 -13.40
N SER A 388 -32.86 -25.08 -13.94
CA SER A 388 -33.83 -25.39 -14.99
C SER A 388 -34.32 -24.14 -15.73
N SER A 389 -34.54 -24.33 -17.02
CA SER A 389 -35.39 -23.53 -17.89
C SER A 389 -36.83 -23.46 -17.38
N ALA A 390 -37.41 -22.26 -17.34
CA ALA A 390 -38.85 -22.07 -17.60
C ALA A 390 -39.14 -20.64 -18.04
N SER A 391 -39.33 -20.46 -19.35
CA SER A 391 -40.14 -19.38 -19.88
C SER A 391 -41.59 -19.60 -19.46
N VAL A 392 -42.28 -18.57 -18.95
CA VAL A 392 -43.73 -18.45 -19.14
C VAL A 392 -44.07 -16.97 -19.35
N LYS A 393 -44.71 -16.73 -20.51
CA LYS A 393 -45.41 -15.50 -20.88
C LYS A 393 -46.58 -15.23 -19.93
N GLY A 394 -46.81 -13.96 -19.63
CA GLY A 394 -48.04 -13.42 -19.04
C GLY A 394 -47.98 -11.91 -19.09
#